data_AF-A0A3A1Y1K3-F1
#
_entry.id   AF-A0A3A1Y1K3-F1
#
_cell.length_a   1.000
_cell.length_b   1.000
_cell.length_c   1.000
_cell.angle_alpha   90.00
_cell.angle_beta   90.00
_cell.angle_gamma   90.00
#
_symmetry.space_group_name_H-M   'P 1'
#
loop_
_entity.id
_entity.type
_entity.pdbx_description
1 polymer ?
#
loop_
_entity_poly.entity_id
_entity_poly.type
_entity_poly.pdbx_seq_one_letter_code
_entity_poly.pdbx_strand_id
1 'polypeptide(L)'
;MLDELNLTYYLIRNERVSELAIYSFDNGERFEPDYLLFLFVRKKEQNKDNPDPYLKEKEKKNPDPYLTYQGYIEPKGAHLIEKDEWKEKLLKVISKKASTQGSLFGNYKIFGLPFYNRDKNSSNFDKELGDFINELKKLLGKTQEATK
;
A
#
# COMPACT_ATOMS: atom_id res chain seq x y z
N MET A 1 -7.22 -1.36 -14.60
CA MET A 1 -7.27 -1.57 -13.13
C MET A 1 -6.96 -0.30 -12.34
N LEU A 2 -5.72 0.25 -12.38
CA LEU A 2 -5.38 1.49 -11.65
C LEU A 2 -5.82 2.77 -12.39
N ASP A 3 -5.81 2.79 -13.72
CA ASP A 3 -6.17 4.00 -14.49
C ASP A 3 -7.64 4.42 -14.30
N GLU A 4 -8.52 3.46 -13.99
CA GLU A 4 -9.92 3.70 -13.64
C GLU A 4 -10.10 4.50 -12.34
N LEU A 5 -9.08 4.50 -11.47
CA LEU A 5 -9.10 5.20 -10.20
C LEU A 5 -8.80 6.69 -10.32
N ASN A 6 -8.44 7.21 -11.50
CA ASN A 6 -8.05 8.62 -11.69
C ASN A 6 -7.08 9.09 -10.59
N LEU A 7 -6.12 8.22 -10.26
CA LEU A 7 -5.05 8.47 -9.30
C LEU A 7 -3.75 8.61 -10.07
N THR A 8 -2.74 9.20 -9.44
CA THR A 8 -1.37 9.14 -9.93
C THR A 8 -0.66 8.01 -9.21
N TYR A 9 0.06 7.15 -9.92
CA TYR A 9 0.84 6.09 -9.31
C TYR A 9 2.29 6.08 -9.78
N TYR A 10 3.19 5.65 -8.90
CA TYR A 10 4.60 5.45 -9.19
C TYR A 10 5.05 4.12 -8.62
N LEU A 11 5.76 3.33 -9.41
CA LEU A 11 6.48 2.16 -8.94
C LEU A 11 7.97 2.49 -8.96
N ILE A 12 8.58 2.50 -7.78
CA ILE A 12 9.98 2.87 -7.60
C ILE A 12 10.75 1.62 -7.20
N ARG A 13 11.83 1.32 -7.92
CA ARG A 13 12.79 0.29 -7.52
C ARG A 13 13.63 0.84 -6.38
N ASN A 14 13.60 0.15 -5.25
CA ASN A 14 14.20 0.52 -3.97
C ASN A 14 15.47 -0.32 -3.70
N GLU A 15 16.35 -0.41 -4.69
CA GLU A 15 17.62 -1.12 -4.51
C GLU A 15 18.67 -0.20 -3.90
N ARG A 16 19.26 -0.64 -2.79
CA ARG A 16 20.38 0.01 -2.09
C ARG A 16 20.05 1.33 -1.39
N VAL A 17 18.77 1.61 -1.12
CA VAL A 17 18.36 2.76 -0.30
C VAL A 17 18.10 2.27 1.12
N SER A 18 19.16 2.20 1.90
CA SER A 18 19.16 1.65 3.26
C SER A 18 18.23 2.40 4.23
N GLU A 19 17.96 3.66 3.94
CA GLU A 19 17.09 4.59 4.67
C GLU A 19 15.61 4.22 4.57
N LEU A 20 15.23 3.41 3.57
CA LEU A 20 13.85 2.95 3.34
C LEU A 20 13.64 1.50 3.84
N ALA A 21 14.59 0.97 4.60
CA ALA A 21 14.43 -0.30 5.29
C ALA A 21 13.29 -0.23 6.31
N ILE A 22 12.54 -1.32 6.40
CA ILE A 22 11.53 -1.55 7.43
C ILE A 22 12.04 -2.59 8.43
N TYR A 23 11.54 -2.50 9.66
CA TYR A 23 11.96 -3.37 10.76
C TYR A 23 10.75 -4.12 11.30
N SER A 24 10.94 -5.41 11.60
CA SER A 24 9.89 -6.19 12.22
C SER A 24 9.52 -5.65 13.60
N PHE A 25 8.24 -5.77 13.95
CA PHE A 25 7.74 -5.26 15.24
C PHE A 25 8.17 -6.10 16.43
N ASP A 26 8.41 -7.40 16.23
CA ASP A 26 8.61 -8.35 17.32
C ASP A 26 10.07 -8.39 17.78
N ASN A 27 11.01 -8.38 16.83
CA ASN A 27 12.44 -8.59 17.08
C ASN A 27 13.37 -7.61 16.34
N GLY A 28 12.83 -6.65 15.60
CA GLY A 28 13.63 -5.63 14.90
C GLY A 28 14.44 -6.14 13.72
N GLU A 29 14.05 -7.27 13.12
CA GLU A 29 14.67 -7.80 11.90
C GLU A 29 14.56 -6.79 10.76
N ARG A 30 15.71 -6.49 10.15
CA ARG A 30 15.84 -5.50 9.07
C ARG A 30 15.44 -6.13 7.73
N PHE A 31 14.54 -5.46 7.03
CA PHE A 31 14.07 -5.86 5.70
C PHE A 31 14.10 -4.64 4.76
N GLU A 32 14.74 -4.80 3.61
CA GLU A 32 14.76 -3.84 2.51
C GLU A 32 13.88 -4.38 1.36
N PRO A 33 12.65 -3.87 1.18
CA PRO A 33 11.79 -4.29 0.06
C PRO A 33 12.33 -3.76 -1.26
N ASP A 34 12.35 -4.58 -2.31
CA ASP A 34 12.89 -4.19 -3.62
C ASP A 34 12.08 -3.10 -4.33
N TYR A 35 10.78 -2.97 -4.06
CA TYR A 35 9.92 -2.00 -4.74
C TYR A 35 8.97 -1.26 -3.78
N LEU A 36 8.75 0.02 -4.09
CA LEU A 36 7.78 0.89 -3.44
C LEU A 36 6.72 1.32 -4.43
N LEU A 37 5.46 1.08 -4.11
CA LEU A 37 4.30 1.54 -4.88
C LEU A 37 3.68 2.75 -4.18
N PHE A 38 3.70 3.91 -4.84
CA PHE A 38 3.00 5.10 -4.37
C PHE A 38 1.72 5.30 -5.15
N LEU A 39 0.61 5.53 -4.45
CA LEU A 39 -0.67 5.90 -5.04
C LEU A 39 -1.12 7.23 -4.44
N PHE A 40 -1.31 8.23 -5.29
CA PHE A 40 -1.75 9.57 -4.92
C PHE A 40 -3.19 9.77 -5.35
N VAL A 41 -4.06 9.90 -4.36
CA VAL A 41 -5.49 10.10 -4.58
C VAL A 41 -5.86 11.52 -4.21
N ARG A 42 -6.43 12.27 -5.14
CA ARG A 42 -6.85 13.65 -4.89
C ARG A 42 -8.05 13.69 -3.94
N LYS A 43 -7.96 14.48 -2.87
CA LYS A 43 -9.07 14.81 -1.98
C LYS A 43 -10.13 15.58 -2.77
N LYS A 44 -11.41 15.24 -2.60
CA LYS A 44 -12.51 16.05 -3.14
C LYS A 44 -12.70 17.28 -2.25
N GLU A 45 -12.87 18.46 -2.86
CA GLU A 45 -12.90 19.74 -2.12
C GLU A 45 -14.09 19.89 -1.17
N GLN A 46 -15.22 19.19 -1.34
CA GLN A 46 -16.34 19.23 -0.38
C GLN A 46 -17.19 17.94 -0.39
N ASN A 47 -17.19 17.16 0.71
CA ASN A 47 -18.36 16.87 1.56
C ASN A 47 -18.21 15.60 2.42
N LYS A 48 -18.17 15.85 3.74
CA LYS A 48 -18.67 15.12 4.92
C LYS A 48 -18.29 13.67 5.23
N ASP A 49 -17.81 12.86 4.31
CA ASP A 49 -17.35 11.52 4.65
C ASP A 49 -16.14 11.16 3.80
N ASN A 50 -14.92 11.43 4.30
CA ASN A 50 -13.77 10.74 3.74
C ASN A 50 -13.98 9.25 3.98
N PRO A 51 -14.17 8.45 2.94
CA PRO A 51 -14.57 7.07 3.06
C PRO A 51 -13.57 6.22 3.86
N ASP A 52 -12.30 6.59 3.90
CA ASP A 52 -11.28 5.89 4.69
C ASP A 52 -11.30 6.40 6.13
N PRO A 53 -11.88 5.65 7.09
CA PRO A 53 -11.96 6.08 8.48
C PRO A 53 -10.57 6.33 9.10
N TYR A 54 -9.51 5.72 8.56
CA TYR A 54 -8.14 5.94 9.03
C TYR A 54 -7.61 7.35 8.70
N LEU A 55 -8.15 7.99 7.67
CA LEU A 55 -7.66 9.28 7.16
C LEU A 55 -8.62 10.43 7.49
N LYS A 56 -9.89 10.15 7.83
CA LYS A 56 -10.91 11.14 8.26
C LYS A 56 -10.41 12.13 9.32
N GLU A 57 -9.79 11.62 10.39
CA GLU A 57 -9.34 12.47 11.50
C GLU A 57 -8.10 13.29 11.13
N LYS A 58 -7.26 12.74 10.23
CA LYS A 58 -5.97 13.31 9.81
C LYS A 58 -6.10 14.36 8.70
N GLU A 59 -7.22 14.40 7.98
CA GLU A 59 -7.49 15.39 6.93
C GLU A 59 -7.83 16.77 7.45
N LYS A 60 -8.54 16.85 8.59
CA LYS A 60 -9.03 18.13 9.14
C LYS A 60 -7.93 19.15 9.45
N LYS A 61 -6.67 18.69 9.55
CA LYS A 61 -5.50 19.51 9.92
C LYS A 61 -4.40 19.56 8.84
N ASN A 62 -4.60 18.94 7.66
CA ASN A 62 -3.55 18.80 6.65
C ASN A 62 -3.92 19.54 5.33
N PRO A 63 -3.13 20.55 4.90
CA PRO A 63 -3.38 21.28 3.65
C PRO A 63 -3.05 20.51 2.37
N ASP A 64 -2.37 19.36 2.45
CA ASP A 64 -2.03 18.54 1.27
C ASP A 64 -3.32 18.09 0.55
N PRO A 65 -3.51 18.38 -0.75
CA PRO A 65 -4.69 17.98 -1.49
C PRO A 65 -4.74 16.47 -1.83
N TYR A 66 -3.74 15.68 -1.45
CA TYR A 66 -3.67 14.24 -1.72
C TYR A 66 -3.74 13.37 -0.45
N LEU A 67 -4.29 12.17 -0.63
CA LEU A 67 -4.11 11.03 0.24
C LEU A 67 -3.11 10.09 -0.43
N THR A 68 -2.07 9.69 0.30
CA THR A 68 -1.00 8.86 -0.26
C THR A 68 -1.06 7.47 0.34
N TYR A 69 -1.00 6.46 -0.52
CA TYR A 69 -0.83 5.06 -0.11
C TYR A 69 0.55 4.60 -0.54
N GLN A 70 1.28 3.96 0.36
CA GLN A 70 2.60 3.40 0.09
C GLN A 70 2.58 1.89 0.30
N GLY A 71 2.77 1.15 -0.78
CA GLY A 71 2.88 -0.30 -0.82
C GLY A 71 4.34 -0.75 -0.84
N TYR A 72 4.68 -1.75 -0.04
CA TYR A 72 5.94 -2.47 -0.14
C TYR A 72 5.75 -3.77 -0.95
N ILE A 73 6.64 -4.00 -1.93
CA ILE A 73 6.62 -5.15 -2.82
C ILE A 73 8.00 -5.81 -2.82
N GLU A 74 7.99 -7.15 -2.76
CA GLU A 74 9.19 -7.99 -2.78
C GLU A 74 9.02 -9.10 -3.81
N PRO A 75 9.74 -9.05 -4.95
CA PRO A 75 9.83 -10.17 -5.86
C PRO A 75 10.69 -11.27 -5.24
N LYS A 76 10.33 -12.52 -5.48
CA LYS A 76 10.96 -13.66 -4.81
C LYS A 76 11.17 -14.83 -5.75
N GLY A 77 12.39 -15.39 -5.78
CA GLY A 77 12.65 -16.70 -6.39
C GLY A 77 11.99 -17.82 -5.59
N ALA A 78 11.49 -18.87 -6.27
CA ALA A 78 10.67 -19.91 -5.62
C ALA A 78 11.38 -20.64 -4.47
N HIS A 79 12.69 -20.82 -4.60
CA HIS A 79 13.55 -21.47 -3.60
C HIS A 79 13.82 -20.61 -2.35
N LEU A 80 13.49 -19.31 -2.39
CA LEU A 80 13.70 -18.38 -1.27
C LEU A 80 12.41 -18.09 -0.49
N ILE A 81 11.24 -18.55 -0.97
CA ILE A 81 9.94 -18.25 -0.36
C ILE A 81 9.91 -18.71 1.10
N GLU A 82 10.19 -19.99 1.35
CA GLU A 82 10.17 -20.57 2.70
C GLU A 82 11.18 -19.88 3.62
N LYS A 83 12.40 -19.65 3.12
CA LYS A 83 13.47 -19.03 3.90
C LYS A 83 13.11 -17.63 4.42
N ASP A 84 12.46 -16.81 3.60
CA ASP A 84 12.07 -15.46 4.05
C ASP A 84 10.57 -15.29 4.29
N GLU A 85 9.86 -16.36 4.64
CA GLU A 85 8.42 -16.30 5.00
C GLU A 85 8.14 -15.22 6.05
N TRP A 86 9.10 -14.96 6.95
CA TRP A 86 9.03 -13.91 7.96
C TRP A 86 8.86 -12.50 7.37
N LYS A 87 9.46 -12.19 6.20
CA LYS A 87 9.28 -10.88 5.55
C LYS A 87 7.86 -10.72 5.01
N GLU A 88 7.26 -11.78 4.46
CA GLU A 88 5.86 -11.73 4.02
C GLU A 88 4.91 -11.58 5.21
N LYS A 89 5.21 -12.26 6.34
CA LYS A 89 4.50 -12.04 7.61
C LYS A 89 4.61 -10.58 8.06
N LEU A 90 5.81 -9.99 7.98
CA LEU A 90 6.02 -8.57 8.29
C LEU A 90 5.17 -7.66 7.39
N LEU A 91 5.17 -7.87 6.07
CA LEU A 91 4.36 -7.11 5.12
C LEU A 91 2.87 -7.14 5.49
N LYS A 92 2.34 -8.32 5.87
CA LYS A 92 0.96 -8.48 6.34
C LYS A 92 0.68 -7.75 7.64
N VAL A 93 1.62 -7.77 8.59
CA VAL A 93 1.48 -7.07 9.88
C VAL A 93 1.51 -5.56 9.68
N ILE A 94 2.38 -5.04 8.81
CA ILE A 94 2.45 -3.62 8.46
C ILE A 94 1.11 -3.14 7.89
N SER A 95 0.49 -3.87 6.96
CA SER A 95 -0.84 -3.51 6.42
C SER A 95 -1.91 -3.34 7.50
N LYS A 96 -1.81 -4.08 8.61
CA LYS A 96 -2.77 -4.01 9.73
C LYS A 96 -2.44 -2.91 10.74
N LYS A 97 -1.15 -2.62 10.96
CA LYS A 97 -0.67 -1.79 12.08
C LYS A 97 -0.17 -0.41 11.66
N ALA A 98 0.34 -0.26 10.43
CA ALA A 98 1.08 0.92 10.03
C ALA A 98 0.17 2.01 9.46
N SER A 99 0.04 3.10 10.20
CA SER A 99 -0.34 4.40 9.64
C SER A 99 0.69 5.41 10.11
N THR A 100 1.27 6.21 9.21
CA THR A 100 2.18 7.26 9.65
C THR A 100 1.36 8.37 10.31
N GLN A 101 1.85 8.84 11.45
CA GLN A 101 1.36 10.00 12.18
C GLN A 101 2.55 10.95 12.26
N GLY A 102 2.48 12.07 11.55
CA GLY A 102 3.54 13.08 11.62
C GLY A 102 3.05 14.38 11.01
N SER A 103 3.23 15.48 11.73
CA SER A 103 2.93 16.82 11.20
C SER A 103 3.89 17.25 10.07
N LEU A 104 4.99 16.52 9.86
CA LEU A 104 6.06 16.82 8.90
C LEU A 104 6.06 15.92 7.64
N PHE A 105 5.50 14.72 7.74
CA PHE A 105 5.44 13.75 6.64
C PHE A 105 3.96 13.48 6.39
N GLY A 106 3.48 13.67 5.16
CA GLY A 106 2.06 13.63 4.81
C GLY A 106 1.29 12.38 5.29
N ASN A 107 -0.01 12.36 5.04
CA ASN A 107 -0.85 11.25 5.49
C ASN A 107 -0.63 10.01 4.60
N TYR A 108 0.30 9.13 5.00
CA TYR A 108 0.52 7.85 4.32
C TYR A 108 -0.27 6.73 4.99
N LYS A 109 -1.04 5.99 4.19
CA LYS A 109 -1.48 4.64 4.54
C LYS A 109 -0.45 3.66 4.00
N ILE A 110 0.16 2.89 4.89
CA ILE A 110 1.17 1.91 4.51
C ILE A 110 0.51 0.54 4.38
N PHE A 111 0.89 -0.20 3.34
CA PHE A 111 0.52 -1.60 3.17
C PHE A 111 1.68 -2.40 2.60
N GLY A 112 1.65 -3.71 2.79
CA GLY A 112 2.53 -4.67 2.17
C GLY A 112 1.73 -5.66 1.33
N LEU A 113 2.28 -6.04 0.18
CA LEU A 113 1.72 -7.06 -0.69
C LEU A 113 2.39 -8.42 -0.45
N PRO A 114 1.75 -9.55 -0.80
CA PRO A 114 2.41 -10.85 -0.77
C PRO A 114 3.68 -10.86 -1.62
N PHE A 115 4.52 -11.89 -1.46
CA PHE A 115 5.64 -12.06 -2.38
C PHE A 115 5.18 -12.23 -3.82
N TYR A 116 5.78 -11.45 -4.71
CA TYR A 116 5.60 -11.63 -6.14
C TYR A 116 6.53 -12.73 -6.63
N ASN A 117 5.97 -13.83 -7.11
CA ASN A 117 6.73 -14.89 -7.77
C ASN A 117 6.03 -15.25 -9.08
N ARG A 118 6.70 -15.01 -10.20
CA ARG A 118 6.14 -15.21 -11.54
C ARG A 118 5.71 -16.66 -11.81
N ASP A 119 6.43 -17.63 -11.25
CA ASP A 119 6.27 -19.05 -11.57
C ASP A 119 5.30 -19.78 -10.62
N LYS A 120 5.12 -19.28 -9.39
CA LYS A 120 4.34 -19.97 -8.34
C LYS A 120 3.22 -19.15 -7.69
N ASN A 121 3.32 -17.82 -7.64
CA ASN A 121 2.48 -17.01 -6.75
C ASN A 121 1.90 -15.75 -7.41
N SER A 122 1.95 -15.64 -8.73
CA SER A 122 1.39 -14.49 -9.46
C SER A 122 -0.11 -14.33 -9.17
N SER A 123 -0.85 -15.43 -9.10
CA SER A 123 -2.30 -15.42 -8.83
C SER A 123 -2.67 -14.84 -7.46
N ASN A 124 -1.89 -15.12 -6.41
CA ASN A 124 -2.18 -14.59 -5.07
C ASN A 124 -1.81 -13.11 -4.95
N PHE A 125 -0.67 -12.72 -5.53
CA PHE A 125 -0.27 -11.31 -5.60
C PHE A 125 -1.31 -10.47 -6.34
N ASP A 126 -1.70 -10.91 -7.55
CA ASP A 126 -2.67 -10.21 -8.39
C ASP A 126 -4.03 -10.09 -7.69
N LYS A 127 -4.45 -11.15 -7.00
CA LYS A 127 -5.68 -11.16 -6.20
C LYS A 127 -5.63 -10.12 -5.07
N GLU A 128 -4.60 -10.14 -4.23
CA GLU A 128 -4.49 -9.23 -3.08
C GLU A 128 -4.35 -7.77 -3.53
N LEU A 129 -3.60 -7.51 -4.60
CA LEU A 129 -3.53 -6.17 -5.21
C LEU A 129 -4.89 -5.73 -5.76
N GLY A 130 -5.61 -6.63 -6.44
CA GLY A 130 -6.95 -6.39 -6.95
C GLY A 130 -7.96 -6.10 -5.84
N ASP A 131 -7.93 -6.88 -4.77
CA ASP A 131 -8.78 -6.71 -3.58
C ASP A 131 -8.52 -5.35 -2.91
N PHE A 132 -7.25 -4.98 -2.73
CA PHE A 132 -6.87 -3.66 -2.23
C PHE A 132 -7.36 -2.52 -3.12
N ILE A 133 -7.20 -2.63 -4.44
CA ILE A 133 -7.68 -1.63 -5.39
C ILE A 133 -9.21 -1.53 -5.37
N ASN A 134 -9.91 -2.65 -5.22
CA ASN A 134 -11.37 -2.68 -5.11
C ASN A 134 -11.86 -2.04 -3.80
N GLU A 135 -11.15 -2.27 -2.70
CA GLU A 135 -11.39 -1.55 -1.45
C GLU A 135 -11.19 -0.05 -1.66
N LEU A 136 -10.10 0.36 -2.30
CA LEU A 136 -9.82 1.76 -2.62
C LEU A 136 -10.91 2.36 -3.54
N LYS A 137 -11.41 1.62 -4.55
CA LYS A 137 -12.54 2.03 -5.40
C LYS A 137 -13.81 2.29 -4.59
N LYS A 138 -14.17 1.34 -3.73
CA LYS A 138 -15.34 1.44 -2.84
C LYS A 138 -15.23 2.64 -1.93
N LEU A 139 -14.03 2.84 -1.36
CA LEU A 139 -13.76 4.00 -0.55
C LEU A 139 -14.04 5.25 -1.39
N LEU A 140 -13.38 5.43 -2.52
CA LEU A 140 -13.51 6.64 -3.34
C LEU A 140 -14.89 6.89 -3.99
N GLY A 141 -15.90 6.08 -3.67
CA GLY A 141 -17.25 6.18 -4.21
C GLY A 141 -17.31 5.84 -5.70
N LYS A 142 -16.34 5.06 -6.18
CA LYS A 142 -16.21 4.61 -7.57
C LYS A 142 -16.66 3.15 -7.66
N THR A 143 -17.92 2.87 -7.34
CA THR A 143 -18.52 1.58 -7.65
C THR A 143 -18.94 1.61 -9.12
N GLN A 144 -18.45 0.68 -9.95
CA GLN A 144 -19.02 0.49 -11.28
C GLN A 144 -20.48 0.06 -11.12
N GLU A 145 -21.38 0.75 -11.82
CA GLU A 145 -22.62 0.16 -12.30
C GLU A 145 -22.26 -1.15 -13.01
N ALA A 146 -22.66 -2.27 -12.43
CA ALA A 146 -22.57 -3.55 -13.11
C ALA A 146 -23.38 -3.42 -14.41
N THR A 147 -22.66 -3.56 -15.53
CA THR A 147 -23.22 -3.57 -16.86
C THR A 147 -24.27 -4.69 -16.94
N LYS A 148 -25.50 -4.28 -17.28
CA LYS A 148 -26.64 -5.15 -17.59
C LYS A 148 -26.42 -5.86 -18.93
#